data_AF-A0A5J6Q6Q2-F1
#
_entry.id   AF-A0A5J6Q6Q2-F1
#
_cell.length_a   1.000
_cell.length_b   1.000
_cell.length_c   1.000
_cell.angle_alpha   90.00
_cell.angle_beta   90.00
_cell.angle_gamma   90.00
#
_symmetry.space_group_name_H-M   'P 1'
#
loop_
_entity.id
_entity.type
_entity.pdbx_description
1 polymer ?
#
loop_
_entity_poly.entity_id
_entity_poly.type
_entity_poly.pdbx_seq_one_letter_code
_entity_poly.pdbx_strand_id
1 'polypeptide(L)'
;MVKPKSFRPWNPEQTLLLPPSPVEWLPENHLVFFLLDLAAELDLEAIHAVYRQKDLRGEKAYDPRMMVVLLLYAYCVGLPSSRRIEKACWEDAAFRVLTGNQQPDHSRISEFRRRHLGALAGLFVQVLRLCQKAGLVSLGHVALDGTKVRANASRHKAMSHERMLKSEKQLEGEMRALLRKAELLDAQEDGQHGKGKRGDELPEELQRRANRLEWIRKAKAELEAEAAAAKARQREEQAEVAEQDMADAEAVPISVVVRSECLS
;
A
#
# COMPACT_ATOMS: atom_id res chain seq x y z
N MET A 1 13.30 2.72 -44.91
CA MET A 1 13.65 2.29 -43.53
C MET A 1 12.86 3.13 -42.55
N VAL A 2 11.94 2.54 -41.78
CA VAL A 2 11.17 3.27 -40.76
C VAL A 2 12.06 3.42 -39.53
N LYS A 3 12.31 4.66 -39.10
CA LYS A 3 13.15 4.94 -37.92
C LYS A 3 12.39 4.44 -36.68
N PRO A 4 12.97 3.55 -35.87
CA PRO A 4 12.29 3.03 -34.69
C PRO A 4 11.99 4.17 -33.70
N LYS A 5 10.86 4.06 -33.01
CA LYS A 5 10.45 5.03 -31.99
C LYS A 5 11.50 5.02 -30.86
N SER A 6 12.12 6.17 -30.60
CA SER A 6 13.10 6.29 -29.51
C SER A 6 12.40 6.54 -28.18
N PHE A 7 12.76 5.77 -27.17
CA PHE A 7 12.29 5.94 -25.79
C PHE A 7 13.26 6.81 -24.97
N ARG A 8 12.78 7.35 -23.87
CA ARG A 8 13.66 7.99 -22.88
C ARG A 8 14.58 6.93 -22.27
N PRO A 9 15.85 7.27 -21.96
CA PRO A 9 16.73 6.34 -21.29
C PRO A 9 16.16 5.95 -19.92
N TRP A 10 16.16 4.65 -19.62
CA TRP A 10 15.77 4.09 -18.33
C TRP A 10 17.03 3.60 -17.64
N ASN A 11 17.40 4.23 -16.52
CA ASN A 11 18.58 3.85 -15.74
C ASN A 11 18.26 3.86 -14.24
N PRO A 12 17.82 2.72 -13.67
CA PRO A 12 17.59 2.60 -12.23
C PRO A 12 18.89 2.59 -11.40
N GLU A 13 20.05 2.41 -12.03
CA GLU A 13 21.38 2.44 -11.38
C GLU A 13 22.03 3.84 -11.50
N GLN A 14 21.25 4.88 -11.86
CA GLN A 14 21.76 6.25 -11.97
C GLN A 14 22.27 6.78 -10.62
N THR A 15 23.56 7.07 -10.57
CA THR A 15 24.21 7.73 -9.42
C THR A 15 24.14 9.25 -9.57
N LEU A 16 23.88 9.96 -8.47
CA LEU A 16 23.94 11.41 -8.40
C LEU A 16 25.18 11.83 -7.59
N LEU A 17 25.84 12.93 -7.99
CA LEU A 17 27.02 13.46 -7.28
C LEU A 17 26.66 13.93 -5.86
N LEU A 18 25.50 14.59 -5.73
CA LEU A 18 24.86 14.93 -4.47
C LEU A 18 23.39 14.50 -4.56
N PRO A 19 22.83 13.81 -3.55
CA PRO A 19 21.42 13.49 -3.55
C PRO A 19 20.62 14.80 -3.43
N PRO A 20 19.55 14.99 -4.24
CA PRO A 20 18.63 16.09 -4.05
C PRO A 20 18.03 16.01 -2.65
N SER A 21 17.67 17.16 -2.08
CA SER A 21 17.06 17.20 -0.77
C SER A 21 15.80 16.33 -0.77
N PRO A 22 15.55 15.47 0.25
CA PRO A 22 14.38 14.59 0.24
C PRO A 22 13.06 15.34 0.02
N VAL A 23 12.96 16.59 0.47
CA VAL A 23 11.77 17.43 0.27
C VAL A 23 11.50 17.73 -1.22
N GLU A 24 12.53 17.75 -2.06
CA GLU A 24 12.40 17.98 -3.51
C GLU A 24 11.85 16.76 -4.25
N TRP A 25 11.75 15.59 -3.60
CA TRP A 25 11.08 14.43 -4.18
C TRP A 25 9.56 14.59 -4.25
N LEU A 26 9.01 15.56 -3.54
CA LEU A 26 7.58 15.81 -3.43
C LEU A 26 7.23 17.16 -4.06
N PRO A 27 6.02 17.30 -4.65
CA PRO A 27 5.55 18.60 -5.10
C PRO A 27 5.33 19.54 -3.90
N GLU A 28 5.52 20.85 -4.09
CA GLU A 28 5.44 21.85 -3.01
C GLU A 28 4.10 21.84 -2.25
N ASN A 29 3.00 21.46 -2.92
CA ASN A 29 1.66 21.37 -2.35
C ASN A 29 1.34 20.00 -1.71
N HIS A 30 2.35 19.17 -1.46
CA HIS A 30 2.17 17.86 -0.86
C HIS A 30 1.72 17.96 0.61
N LEU A 31 0.78 17.09 1.00
CA LEU A 31 0.17 17.06 2.34
C LEU A 31 1.20 16.96 3.49
N VAL A 32 2.31 16.25 3.26
CA VAL A 32 3.36 16.08 4.28
C VAL A 32 3.87 17.41 4.81
N PHE A 33 4.03 18.43 3.96
CA PHE A 33 4.53 19.74 4.41
C PHE A 33 3.55 20.41 5.36
N PHE A 34 2.26 20.35 5.06
CA PHE A 34 1.22 20.83 5.98
C PHE A 34 1.27 20.09 7.33
N LEU A 35 1.49 18.76 7.32
CA LEU A 35 1.59 17.98 8.55
C LEU A 35 2.86 18.27 9.35
N LEU A 36 3.97 18.57 8.68
CA LEU A 36 5.22 18.98 9.33
C LEU A 36 5.08 20.34 10.00
N ASP A 37 4.47 21.31 9.32
CA ASP A 37 4.16 22.63 9.90
C ASP A 37 3.22 22.48 11.10
N LEU A 38 2.17 21.67 10.95
CA LEU A 38 1.23 21.36 12.02
C LEU A 38 1.91 20.71 13.22
N ALA A 39 2.90 19.83 13.00
CA ALA A 39 3.62 19.13 14.06
C ALA A 39 4.32 20.06 15.04
N ALA A 40 4.78 21.22 14.56
CA ALA A 40 5.43 22.23 15.39
C ALA A 40 4.46 22.87 16.40
N GLU A 41 3.17 22.91 16.05
CA GLU A 41 2.11 23.55 16.83
C GLU A 41 1.38 22.57 17.78
N LEU A 42 1.67 21.26 17.70
CA LEU A 42 1.02 20.26 18.55
C LEU A 42 1.57 20.29 19.99
N ASP A 43 0.65 20.34 20.96
CA ASP A 43 0.97 20.11 22.37
C ASP A 43 1.13 18.60 22.64
N LEU A 44 2.37 18.17 22.82
CA LEU A 44 2.72 16.77 23.06
C LEU A 44 3.09 16.49 24.51
N GLU A 45 2.78 17.41 25.43
CA GLU A 45 3.19 17.31 26.84
C GLU A 45 2.70 16.01 27.51
N ALA A 46 1.46 15.60 27.23
CA ALA A 46 0.90 14.36 27.74
C ALA A 46 1.69 13.11 27.29
N ILE A 47 2.26 13.14 26.08
CA ILE A 47 3.07 12.06 25.53
C ILE A 47 4.49 12.13 26.11
N HIS A 48 5.10 13.31 26.14
CA HIS A 48 6.44 13.52 26.71
C HIS A 48 6.51 13.17 28.19
N ALA A 49 5.44 13.41 28.95
CA ALA A 49 5.35 13.10 30.37
C ALA A 49 5.70 11.64 30.69
N VAL A 50 5.32 10.69 29.81
CA VAL A 50 5.58 9.25 29.97
C VAL A 50 7.06 8.90 29.86
N TYR A 51 7.86 9.75 29.21
CA TYR A 51 9.30 9.53 28.98
C TYR A 51 10.19 10.25 30.00
N ARG A 52 9.68 11.26 30.72
CA ARG A 52 10.47 12.07 31.68
C ARG A 52 11.04 11.29 32.88
N GLN A 53 10.47 10.14 33.21
CA GLN A 53 10.87 9.32 34.37
C GLN A 53 11.72 8.10 34.00
N LYS A 54 12.13 7.95 32.73
CA LYS A 54 12.92 6.80 32.29
C LYS A 54 14.42 7.06 32.41
N ASP A 55 15.14 6.03 32.85
CA ASP A 55 16.60 5.98 32.85
C ASP A 55 17.14 6.27 31.42
N LEU A 56 18.17 7.10 31.30
CA LEU A 56 18.77 7.53 30.03
C LEU A 56 19.61 6.40 29.37
N ARG A 57 19.67 5.22 30.00
CA ARG A 57 20.45 4.07 29.54
C ARG A 57 19.65 3.26 28.51
N GLY A 58 20.12 3.23 27.28
CA GLY A 58 19.54 2.44 26.20
C GLY A 58 19.66 3.12 24.84
N GLU A 59 19.12 2.47 23.80
CA GLU A 59 18.95 3.08 22.49
C GLU A 59 17.99 4.28 22.58
N LYS A 60 18.32 5.38 21.89
CA LYS A 60 17.47 6.58 21.90
C LYS A 60 16.11 6.25 21.29
N ALA A 61 15.04 6.61 21.99
CA ALA A 61 13.70 6.50 21.45
C ALA A 61 13.52 7.47 20.27
N TYR A 62 12.64 7.11 19.34
CA TYR A 62 12.17 8.03 18.31
C TYR A 62 11.49 9.24 18.93
N ASP A 63 11.65 10.39 18.27
CA ASP A 63 10.98 11.62 18.68
C ASP A 63 9.46 11.42 18.69
N PRO A 64 8.76 11.66 19.81
CA PRO A 64 7.31 11.48 19.89
C PRO A 64 6.53 12.35 18.90
N ARG A 65 7.04 13.53 18.53
CA ARG A 65 6.46 14.37 17.48
C ARG A 65 6.48 13.63 16.15
N MET A 66 7.62 13.08 15.76
CA MET A 66 7.74 12.31 14.52
C MET A 66 6.78 11.12 14.53
N MET A 67 6.70 10.36 15.63
CA MET A 67 5.80 9.21 15.74
C MET A 67 4.31 9.58 15.64
N VAL A 68 3.90 10.73 16.20
CA VAL A 68 2.52 11.24 16.11
C VAL A 68 2.18 11.60 14.66
N VAL A 69 3.07 12.36 14.01
CA VAL A 69 2.86 12.82 12.62
C VAL A 69 2.88 11.63 11.66
N LEU A 70 3.72 10.62 11.93
CA LEU A 70 3.78 9.38 11.16
C LEU A 70 2.44 8.64 11.18
N LEU A 71 1.87 8.43 12.38
CA LEU A 71 0.57 7.79 12.53
C LEU A 71 -0.55 8.61 11.89
N LEU A 72 -0.52 9.91 12.08
CA LEU A 72 -1.50 10.83 11.50
C LEU A 72 -1.48 10.76 9.96
N TYR A 73 -0.30 10.88 9.35
CA TYR A 73 -0.15 10.79 7.90
C TYR A 73 -0.58 9.42 7.39
N ALA A 74 -0.12 8.34 8.04
CA ALA A 74 -0.52 6.97 7.69
C ALA A 74 -2.05 6.80 7.66
N TYR A 75 -2.76 7.40 8.60
CA TYR A 75 -4.22 7.32 8.63
C TYR A 75 -4.89 8.22 7.61
N CYS A 76 -4.30 9.40 7.33
CA CYS A 76 -4.69 10.21 6.17
C CYS A 76 -4.59 9.42 4.86
N VAL A 77 -3.58 8.57 4.67
CA VAL A 77 -3.42 7.79 3.43
C VAL A 77 -4.04 6.38 3.51
N GLY A 78 -4.81 6.07 4.56
CA GLY A 78 -5.52 4.78 4.69
C GLY A 78 -4.63 3.57 4.98
N LEU A 79 -3.51 3.77 5.68
CA LEU A 79 -2.51 2.75 6.04
C LEU A 79 -2.52 2.48 7.57
N PRO A 80 -3.48 1.70 8.11
CA PRO A 80 -3.59 1.49 9.56
C PRO A 80 -2.64 0.42 10.14
N SER A 81 -2.14 -0.52 9.33
CA SER A 81 -1.22 -1.59 9.78
C SER A 81 0.18 -1.04 10.07
N SER A 82 0.74 -1.37 11.23
CA SER A 82 2.10 -0.95 11.59
C SER A 82 3.15 -1.56 10.67
N ARG A 83 2.92 -2.76 10.12
CA ARG A 83 3.82 -3.41 9.14
C ARG A 83 3.82 -2.67 7.81
N ARG A 84 2.63 -2.24 7.36
CA ARG A 84 2.50 -1.42 6.16
C ARG A 84 3.11 -0.02 6.36
N ILE A 85 3.01 0.56 7.55
CA ILE A 85 3.67 1.82 7.89
C ILE A 85 5.19 1.65 7.87
N GLU A 86 5.73 0.60 8.52
CA GLU A 86 7.17 0.29 8.49
C GLU A 86 7.66 0.18 7.04
N LYS A 87 6.94 -0.59 6.20
CA LYS A 87 7.26 -0.72 4.77
C LYS A 87 7.24 0.63 4.05
N ALA A 88 6.24 1.46 4.30
CA ALA A 88 6.14 2.79 3.71
C ALA A 88 7.33 3.69 4.12
N CYS A 89 7.84 3.59 5.34
CA CYS A 89 9.05 4.31 5.77
C CYS A 89 10.31 3.91 4.97
N TRP A 90 10.33 2.73 4.33
CA TRP A 90 11.41 2.30 3.43
C TRP A 90 11.17 2.72 1.98
N GLU A 91 9.94 2.61 1.50
CA GLU A 91 9.64 2.63 0.06
C GLU A 91 9.02 3.96 -0.42
N ASP A 92 8.29 4.65 0.44
CA ASP A 92 7.50 5.82 0.07
C ASP A 92 8.24 7.13 0.38
N ALA A 93 8.41 7.98 -0.64
CA ALA A 93 9.14 9.24 -0.51
C ALA A 93 8.51 10.18 0.53
N ALA A 94 7.18 10.20 0.65
CA ALA A 94 6.48 11.07 1.58
C ALA A 94 6.70 10.64 3.03
N PHE A 95 6.64 9.34 3.31
CA PHE A 95 7.00 8.81 4.63
C PHE A 95 8.46 9.08 4.96
N ARG A 96 9.38 8.89 4.00
CA ARG A 96 10.81 9.15 4.21
C ARG A 96 11.10 10.62 4.49
N VAL A 97 10.43 11.55 3.82
CA VAL A 97 10.54 12.98 4.12
C VAL A 97 10.03 13.26 5.54
N LEU A 98 8.85 12.75 5.88
CA LEU A 98 8.20 12.97 7.16
C LEU A 98 9.04 12.45 8.34
N THR A 99 9.63 11.27 8.22
CA THR A 99 10.42 10.65 9.30
C THR A 99 11.88 11.11 9.34
N GLY A 100 12.29 11.98 8.40
CA GLY A 100 13.71 12.32 8.22
C GLY A 100 14.54 11.09 7.85
N ASN A 101 13.98 10.19 7.04
CA ASN A 101 14.55 8.93 6.60
C ASN A 101 14.90 7.97 7.75
N GLN A 102 14.16 8.03 8.85
CA GLN A 102 14.16 7.01 9.91
C GLN A 102 13.07 5.95 9.63
N GLN A 103 13.34 4.69 9.98
CA GLN A 103 12.43 3.57 9.75
C GLN A 103 12.07 2.89 11.08
N PRO A 104 11.11 3.44 11.85
CA PRO A 104 10.57 2.74 13.00
C PRO A 104 9.99 1.39 12.59
N ASP A 105 10.35 0.33 13.30
CA ASP A 105 9.77 -0.99 13.09
C ASP A 105 8.29 -1.04 13.52
N HIS A 106 7.55 -2.01 12.97
CA HIS A 106 6.13 -2.20 13.28
C HIS A 106 5.87 -2.41 14.78
N SER A 107 6.81 -3.02 15.50
CA SER A 107 6.67 -3.27 16.94
C SER A 107 6.72 -1.97 17.74
N ARG A 108 7.62 -1.05 17.40
CA ARG A 108 7.74 0.28 17.99
C ARG A 108 6.56 1.16 17.63
N ILE A 109 6.08 1.11 16.39
CA ILE A 109 4.89 1.84 15.95
C ILE A 109 3.65 1.37 16.72
N SER A 110 3.41 0.06 16.78
CA SER A 110 2.27 -0.51 17.49
C SER A 110 2.34 -0.24 18.99
N GLU A 111 3.51 -0.38 19.61
CA GLU A 111 3.72 -0.10 21.03
C GLU A 111 3.49 1.38 21.36
N PHE A 112 4.02 2.29 20.55
CA PHE A 112 3.80 3.73 20.71
C PHE A 112 2.31 4.06 20.67
N ARG A 113 1.58 3.51 19.68
CA ARG A 113 0.15 3.71 19.55
C ARG A 113 -0.64 3.19 20.75
N ARG A 114 -0.39 1.95 21.20
CA ARG A 114 -1.07 1.38 22.36
C ARG A 114 -0.83 2.20 23.62
N ARG A 115 0.42 2.61 23.85
CA ARG A 115 0.82 3.38 25.03
C ARG A 115 0.11 4.73 25.11
N HIS A 116 -0.09 5.38 23.97
CA HIS A 116 -0.56 6.78 23.90
C HIS A 116 -1.97 6.93 23.34
N LEU A 117 -2.77 5.85 23.27
CA LEU A 117 -4.07 5.81 22.59
C LEU A 117 -5.01 6.96 23.01
N GLY A 118 -5.08 7.26 24.32
CA GLY A 118 -5.91 8.35 24.85
C GLY A 118 -5.46 9.73 24.37
N ALA A 119 -4.15 10.01 24.45
CA ALA A 119 -3.59 11.28 24.01
C ALA A 119 -3.70 11.45 22.48
N LEU A 120 -3.43 10.37 21.71
CA LEU A 120 -3.52 10.36 20.26
C LEU A 120 -4.95 10.65 19.77
N ALA A 121 -5.97 10.06 20.40
CA ALA A 121 -7.36 10.32 20.03
C ALA A 121 -7.72 11.80 20.17
N GLY A 122 -7.33 12.44 21.28
CA GLY A 122 -7.56 13.87 21.50
C GLY A 122 -6.81 14.74 20.49
N LEU A 123 -5.54 14.45 20.25
CA LEU A 123 -4.71 15.19 19.29
C LEU A 123 -5.26 15.10 17.87
N PHE A 124 -5.69 13.92 17.42
CA PHE A 124 -6.22 13.76 16.07
C PHE A 124 -7.52 14.51 15.86
N VAL A 125 -8.38 14.62 16.89
CA VAL A 125 -9.57 15.47 16.83
C VAL A 125 -9.19 16.94 16.65
N GLN A 126 -8.17 17.43 17.37
CA GLN A 126 -7.69 18.81 17.23
C GLN A 126 -7.14 19.06 15.81
N VAL A 127 -6.34 18.13 15.29
CA VAL A 127 -5.80 18.19 13.94
C VAL A 127 -6.93 18.24 12.89
N LEU A 128 -7.89 17.32 12.96
CA LEU A 128 -8.99 17.28 11.99
C LEU A 128 -9.77 18.59 11.97
N ARG A 129 -9.91 19.27 13.11
CA ARG A 129 -10.55 20.58 13.21
C ARG A 129 -9.74 21.67 12.53
N LEU A 130 -8.42 21.68 12.71
CA LEU A 130 -7.53 22.62 12.01
C LEU A 130 -7.62 22.40 10.49
N CYS A 131 -7.63 21.15 10.04
CA CYS A 131 -7.80 20.80 8.63
C CYS A 131 -9.16 21.27 8.09
N GLN A 132 -10.24 21.08 8.84
CA GLN A 132 -11.57 21.59 8.47
C GLN A 132 -11.60 23.13 8.36
N LYS A 133 -10.98 23.83 9.32
CA LYS A 133 -10.88 25.30 9.29
C LYS A 133 -10.02 25.81 8.13
N ALA A 134 -8.96 25.09 7.78
CA ALA A 134 -8.10 25.41 6.64
C ALA A 134 -8.74 25.11 5.28
N GLY A 135 -9.99 24.64 5.24
CA GLY A 135 -10.67 24.29 3.98
C GLY A 135 -10.17 22.99 3.35
N LEU A 136 -9.35 22.21 4.07
CA LEU A 136 -8.90 20.87 3.68
C LEU A 136 -10.03 19.84 3.92
N VAL A 137 -11.25 20.16 3.45
CA VAL A 137 -12.47 19.36 3.65
C VAL A 137 -12.32 17.95 3.07
N SER A 138 -11.48 17.78 2.04
CA SER A 138 -11.09 16.46 1.52
C SER A 138 -10.29 15.67 2.54
N LEU A 139 -9.41 16.30 3.32
CA LEU A 139 -8.57 15.62 4.31
C LEU A 139 -9.38 15.03 5.47
N GLY A 140 -10.45 15.72 5.90
CA GLY A 140 -11.40 15.19 6.88
C GLY A 140 -12.18 13.96 6.40
N HIS A 141 -12.36 13.81 5.07
CA HIS A 141 -12.95 12.62 4.45
C HIS A 141 -11.89 11.53 4.19
N VAL A 142 -10.67 11.94 3.83
CA VAL A 142 -9.54 11.07 3.47
C VAL A 142 -8.92 10.42 4.72
N ALA A 143 -8.97 11.06 5.89
CA ALA A 143 -8.47 10.52 7.16
C ALA A 143 -9.32 9.40 7.77
N LEU A 144 -10.52 9.14 7.25
CA LEU A 144 -11.49 8.30 7.94
C LEU A 144 -12.16 7.24 7.05
N ASP A 145 -12.26 7.44 5.73
CA ASP A 145 -13.06 6.54 4.88
C ASP A 145 -12.25 5.61 3.97
N GLY A 146 -11.92 4.38 4.36
CA GLY A 146 -12.85 3.24 4.22
C GLY A 146 -13.95 3.01 5.28
N THR A 147 -14.07 3.87 6.29
CA THR A 147 -15.30 4.12 7.06
C THR A 147 -15.84 5.56 6.97
N LYS A 148 -17.00 5.76 6.32
CA LYS A 148 -17.70 7.04 6.10
C LYS A 148 -17.96 7.82 7.39
N VAL A 149 -17.01 8.61 7.84
CA VAL A 149 -17.29 9.69 8.77
C VAL A 149 -17.83 10.86 7.96
N ARG A 150 -19.13 11.10 8.11
CA ARG A 150 -19.80 12.27 7.54
C ARG A 150 -19.34 13.51 8.31
N ALA A 151 -18.24 14.11 7.87
CA ALA A 151 -17.93 15.49 8.21
C ALA A 151 -18.96 16.37 7.50
N ASN A 152 -20.01 16.77 8.21
CA ASN A 152 -21.03 17.65 7.70
C ASN A 152 -20.41 19.03 7.34
N ALA A 153 -20.02 19.20 6.07
CA ALA A 153 -19.41 20.40 5.52
C ALA A 153 -20.44 21.55 5.30
N SER A 154 -21.42 21.70 6.19
CA SER A 154 -22.35 22.82 6.15
C SER A 154 -21.62 24.11 6.54
N ARG A 155 -21.04 24.80 5.55
CA ARG A 155 -20.45 26.15 5.65
C ARG A 155 -21.42 27.25 6.08
N HIS A 156 -22.70 26.95 6.29
CA HIS A 156 -23.72 27.93 6.60
C HIS A 156 -24.69 27.45 7.69
N LYS A 157 -24.27 27.60 8.94
CA LYS A 157 -25.13 27.96 10.08
C LYS A 157 -24.23 28.06 11.31
N ALA A 158 -24.38 29.12 12.09
CA ALA A 158 -23.77 29.24 13.40
C ALA A 158 -24.05 27.95 14.19
N MET A 159 -23.04 27.09 14.30
CA MET A 159 -23.13 25.86 15.08
C MET A 159 -23.18 26.28 16.53
N SER A 160 -24.26 25.95 17.24
CA SER A 160 -24.33 26.21 18.68
C SER A 160 -23.18 25.48 19.39
N HIS A 161 -22.66 26.07 20.46
CA HIS A 161 -21.59 25.50 21.28
C HIS A 161 -21.86 24.02 21.64
N GLU A 162 -23.11 23.69 21.95
CA GLU A 162 -23.56 22.32 22.24
C GLU A 162 -23.39 21.35 21.05
N ARG A 163 -23.69 21.78 19.82
CA ARG A 163 -23.48 20.96 18.62
C ARG A 163 -21.99 20.76 18.33
N MET A 164 -21.17 21.77 18.60
CA MET A 164 -19.71 21.67 18.48
C MET A 164 -19.17 20.59 19.42
N LEU A 165 -19.53 20.67 20.71
CA LEU A 165 -19.13 19.68 21.73
C LEU A 165 -19.60 18.27 21.40
N LYS A 166 -20.84 18.12 20.90
CA LYS A 166 -21.36 16.81 20.47
C LYS A 166 -20.55 16.25 19.28
N SER A 167 -20.18 17.10 18.34
CA SER A 167 -19.37 16.71 17.18
C SER A 167 -17.95 16.29 17.57
N GLU A 168 -17.29 16.94 18.53
CA GLU A 168 -15.96 16.47 18.97
C GLU A 168 -16.02 15.17 19.75
N LYS A 169 -17.03 14.95 20.59
CA LYS A 169 -17.22 13.63 21.22
C LYS A 169 -17.41 12.52 20.19
N GLN A 170 -18.14 12.81 19.11
CA GLN A 170 -18.32 11.85 18.02
C GLN A 170 -16.99 11.56 17.30
N LEU A 171 -16.28 12.61 16.89
CA LEU A 171 -14.98 12.46 16.23
C LEU A 171 -13.97 11.71 17.11
N GLU A 172 -13.95 12.00 18.41
CA GLU A 172 -13.09 11.30 19.36
C GLU A 172 -13.45 9.81 19.44
N GLY A 173 -14.75 9.47 19.47
CA GLY A 173 -15.22 8.09 19.42
C GLY A 173 -14.77 7.36 18.14
N GLU A 174 -14.88 8.02 16.99
CA GLU A 174 -14.44 7.50 15.70
C GLU A 174 -12.90 7.31 15.65
N MET A 175 -12.13 8.27 16.17
CA MET A 175 -10.67 8.15 16.30
C MET A 175 -10.27 6.98 17.20
N ARG A 176 -10.94 6.82 18.35
CA ARG A 176 -10.70 5.67 19.25
C ARG A 176 -11.04 4.35 18.55
N ALA A 177 -12.12 4.29 17.77
CA ALA A 177 -12.47 3.11 17.01
C ALA A 177 -11.42 2.78 15.94
N LEU A 178 -10.92 3.79 15.22
CA LEU A 178 -9.86 3.63 14.23
C LEU A 178 -8.55 3.11 14.86
N LEU A 179 -8.12 3.71 15.97
CA LEU A 179 -6.91 3.29 16.70
C LEU A 179 -7.03 1.83 17.20
N ARG A 180 -8.20 1.45 17.71
CA ARG A 180 -8.49 0.05 18.11
C ARG A 180 -8.47 -0.90 16.93
N LYS A 181 -9.04 -0.51 15.78
CA LYS A 181 -8.99 -1.32 14.55
C LYS A 181 -7.56 -1.56 14.11
N ALA A 182 -6.70 -0.54 14.16
CA ALA A 182 -5.27 -0.68 13.86
C ALA A 182 -4.56 -1.63 14.84
N GLU A 183 -4.87 -1.57 16.14
CA GLU A 183 -4.36 -2.51 17.15
C GLU A 183 -4.79 -3.96 16.89
N LEU A 184 -6.07 -4.18 16.56
CA LEU A 184 -6.58 -5.52 16.22
C LEU A 184 -5.90 -6.07 14.96
N LEU A 185 -5.69 -5.22 13.95
CA LEU A 185 -5.00 -5.59 12.72
C LEU A 185 -3.57 -6.05 13.00
N ASP A 186 -2.80 -5.28 13.79
CA ASP A 186 -1.44 -5.67 14.17
C ASP A 186 -1.42 -7.00 14.94
N ALA A 187 -2.38 -7.23 15.85
CA ALA A 187 -2.47 -8.49 16.59
C ALA A 187 -2.79 -9.69 15.68
N GLN A 188 -3.62 -9.49 14.65
CA GLN A 188 -3.89 -10.52 13.64
C GLN A 188 -2.65 -10.80 12.80
N GLU A 189 -1.94 -9.76 12.35
CA GLU A 189 -0.72 -9.89 11.56
C GLU A 189 0.40 -10.56 12.36
N ASP A 190 0.52 -10.28 13.67
CA ASP A 190 1.43 -10.97 14.58
C ASP A 190 1.12 -12.48 14.68
N GLY A 191 -0.16 -12.84 14.69
CA GLY A 191 -0.60 -14.23 14.67
C GLY A 191 -0.29 -14.95 13.35
N GLN A 192 -0.32 -14.23 12.22
CA GLN A 192 -0.08 -14.79 10.88
C GLN A 192 1.42 -14.91 10.55
N HIS A 193 2.19 -13.86 10.82
CA HIS A 193 3.59 -13.77 10.39
C HIS A 193 4.59 -14.08 11.50
N GLY A 194 4.14 -14.02 12.76
CA GLY A 194 5.00 -14.12 13.93
C GLY A 194 5.52 -12.76 14.41
N LYS A 195 5.79 -12.67 15.70
CA LYS A 195 6.32 -11.44 16.31
C LYS A 195 7.68 -11.08 15.72
N GLY A 196 7.84 -9.81 15.34
CA GLY A 196 9.10 -9.28 14.80
C GLY A 196 9.37 -9.59 13.33
N LYS A 197 8.52 -10.38 12.65
CA LYS A 197 8.66 -10.67 11.21
C LYS A 197 7.68 -9.88 10.38
N ARG A 198 8.16 -9.09 9.41
CA ARG A 198 7.34 -8.19 8.58
C ARG A 198 6.31 -8.93 7.73
N GLY A 199 6.58 -10.18 7.35
CA GLY A 199 5.69 -11.00 6.53
C GLY A 199 5.86 -10.80 5.02
N ASP A 200 6.69 -9.84 4.59
CA ASP A 200 7.03 -9.57 3.19
C ASP A 200 8.51 -9.83 2.87
N GLU A 201 9.21 -10.53 3.77
CA GLU A 201 10.59 -10.93 3.54
C GLU A 201 10.69 -11.88 2.35
N LEU A 202 11.69 -11.64 1.50
CA LEU A 202 12.05 -12.63 0.48
C LEU A 202 12.57 -13.90 1.16
N PRO A 203 12.27 -15.09 0.60
CA PRO A 203 12.94 -16.34 0.97
C PRO A 203 14.46 -16.14 1.01
N GLU A 204 15.15 -16.81 1.93
CA GLU A 204 16.59 -16.61 2.16
C GLU A 204 17.41 -16.77 0.86
N GLU A 205 16.99 -17.68 -0.01
CA GLU A 205 17.60 -17.95 -1.31
C GLU A 205 17.48 -16.77 -2.27
N LEU A 206 16.45 -15.92 -2.13
CA LEU A 206 16.20 -14.76 -2.99
C LEU A 206 16.68 -13.44 -2.38
N GLN A 207 17.34 -13.44 -1.22
CA GLN A 207 17.81 -12.20 -0.61
C GLN A 207 19.05 -11.61 -1.30
N ARG A 208 19.89 -12.44 -1.92
CA ARG A 208 21.12 -12.01 -2.63
C ARG A 208 20.89 -11.86 -4.13
N ARG A 209 21.46 -10.81 -4.74
CA ARG A 209 21.33 -10.53 -6.19
C ARG A 209 21.78 -11.72 -7.05
N ALA A 210 22.91 -12.33 -6.72
CA ALA A 210 23.46 -13.46 -7.48
C ALA A 210 22.46 -14.63 -7.52
N ASN A 211 21.99 -15.06 -6.35
CA ASN A 211 21.03 -16.15 -6.22
C ASN A 211 19.69 -15.81 -6.90
N ARG A 212 19.20 -14.57 -6.77
CA ARG A 212 17.98 -14.13 -7.49
C ARG A 212 18.11 -14.27 -8.99
N LEU A 213 19.23 -13.83 -9.56
CA LEU A 213 19.44 -13.88 -11.01
C LEU A 213 19.51 -15.31 -11.53
N GLU A 214 20.19 -16.19 -10.80
CA GLU A 214 20.26 -17.61 -11.14
C GLU A 214 18.87 -18.25 -11.09
N TRP A 215 18.13 -18.02 -10.00
CA TRP A 215 16.76 -18.50 -9.85
C TRP A 215 15.83 -17.98 -10.95
N ILE A 216 15.86 -16.67 -11.25
CA ILE A 216 15.03 -16.06 -12.31
C ILE A 216 15.34 -16.69 -13.67
N ARG A 217 16.62 -16.92 -13.99
CA ARG A 217 17.01 -17.53 -15.27
C ARG A 217 16.50 -18.95 -15.39
N LYS A 218 16.64 -19.74 -14.32
CA LYS A 218 16.14 -21.12 -14.26
C LYS A 218 14.62 -21.18 -14.41
N ALA A 219 13.90 -20.41 -13.58
CA ALA A 219 12.44 -20.35 -13.62
C ALA A 219 11.90 -19.88 -14.98
N LYS A 220 12.57 -18.90 -15.61
CA LYS A 220 12.22 -18.44 -16.96
C LYS A 220 12.38 -19.56 -18.00
N ALA A 221 13.49 -20.29 -17.96
CA ALA A 221 13.75 -21.38 -18.90
C ALA A 221 12.73 -22.54 -18.75
N GLU A 222 12.35 -22.87 -17.51
CA GLU A 222 11.32 -23.87 -17.22
C GLU A 222 9.95 -23.44 -17.78
N LEU A 223 9.52 -22.21 -17.52
CA LEU A 223 8.25 -21.67 -18.04
C LEU A 223 8.23 -21.61 -19.59
N GLU A 224 9.35 -21.26 -20.22
CA GLU A 224 9.47 -21.25 -21.68
C GLU A 224 9.39 -22.68 -22.26
N ALA A 225 10.01 -23.67 -21.60
CA ALA A 225 9.94 -25.07 -21.99
C ALA A 225 8.52 -25.63 -21.83
N GLU A 226 7.82 -25.33 -20.74
CA GLU A 226 6.43 -25.70 -20.52
C GLU A 226 5.51 -25.09 -21.59
N ALA A 227 5.69 -23.80 -21.90
CA ALA A 227 4.92 -23.13 -22.93
C ALA A 227 5.19 -23.70 -24.33
N ALA A 228 6.42 -24.11 -24.63
CA ALA A 228 6.77 -24.77 -25.88
C ALA A 228 6.15 -26.17 -25.97
N ALA A 229 6.21 -26.97 -24.90
CA ALA A 229 5.61 -28.30 -24.84
C ALA A 229 4.08 -28.24 -24.91
N ALA A 230 3.44 -27.24 -24.30
CA ALA A 230 2.01 -27.01 -24.43
C ALA A 230 1.62 -26.65 -25.87
N LYS A 231 2.40 -25.78 -26.54
CA LYS A 231 2.17 -25.47 -27.96
C LYS A 231 2.41 -26.66 -28.88
N ALA A 232 3.38 -27.52 -28.59
CA ALA A 232 3.63 -28.74 -29.35
C ALA A 232 2.45 -29.71 -29.23
N ARG A 233 1.98 -29.99 -28.01
CA ARG A 233 0.78 -30.81 -27.77
C ARG A 233 -0.46 -30.26 -28.46
N GLN A 234 -0.69 -28.95 -28.39
CA GLN A 234 -1.80 -28.32 -29.12
C GLN A 234 -1.70 -28.47 -30.63
N ARG A 235 -0.48 -28.47 -31.20
CA ARG A 235 -0.28 -28.69 -32.64
C ARG A 235 -0.48 -30.15 -33.03
N GLU A 236 -0.02 -31.08 -32.20
CA GLU A 236 -0.22 -32.52 -32.38
C GLU A 236 -1.73 -32.85 -32.31
N GLU A 237 -2.43 -32.37 -31.29
CA GLU A 237 -3.89 -32.52 -31.16
C GLU A 237 -4.63 -31.88 -32.35
N GLN A 238 -4.22 -30.69 -32.81
CA GLN A 238 -4.81 -30.05 -33.99
C GLN A 238 -4.53 -30.83 -35.28
N ALA A 239 -3.35 -31.44 -35.41
CA ALA A 239 -3.01 -32.26 -36.55
C ALA A 239 -3.81 -33.59 -36.54
N GLU A 240 -3.94 -34.24 -35.39
CA GLU A 240 -4.76 -35.45 -35.22
C GLU A 240 -6.24 -35.18 -35.52
N VAL A 241 -6.79 -34.06 -35.04
CA VAL A 241 -8.16 -33.65 -35.36
C VAL A 241 -8.31 -33.35 -36.85
N ALA A 242 -7.35 -32.66 -37.47
CA ALA A 242 -7.39 -32.40 -38.91
C ALA A 242 -7.27 -33.69 -39.76
N GLU A 243 -6.45 -34.66 -39.32
CA GLU A 243 -6.35 -35.98 -39.98
C GLU A 243 -7.65 -36.79 -39.83
N GLN A 244 -8.28 -36.76 -38.66
CA GLN A 244 -9.59 -37.39 -38.42
C GLN A 244 -10.69 -36.73 -39.28
N ASP A 245 -10.75 -35.39 -39.32
CA ASP A 245 -11.69 -34.65 -40.17
C ASP A 245 -11.49 -34.97 -41.67
N MET A 246 -10.24 -35.14 -42.13
CA MET A 246 -9.94 -35.54 -43.50
C MET A 246 -10.34 -36.99 -43.80
N ALA A 247 -10.10 -37.92 -42.86
CA ALA A 247 -10.49 -39.32 -43.00
C ALA A 247 -12.02 -39.49 -43.01
N ASP A 248 -12.74 -38.75 -42.17
CA ASP A 248 -14.21 -38.75 -42.13
C ASP A 248 -14.81 -38.14 -43.42
N ALA A 249 -14.13 -37.15 -44.02
CA ALA A 249 -14.53 -36.58 -45.32
C ALA A 249 -14.30 -37.56 -46.50
N GLU A 250 -13.25 -38.37 -46.48
CA GLU A 250 -12.99 -39.42 -47.48
C GLU A 250 -13.86 -40.68 -47.29
N ALA A 251 -14.33 -40.95 -46.07
CA ALA A 251 -15.17 -42.11 -45.75
C ALA A 251 -16.65 -41.93 -46.17
N VAL A 252 -17.06 -40.76 -46.67
CA VAL A 252 -18.41 -40.59 -47.27
C VAL A 252 -18.48 -41.45 -48.54
N PRO A 253 -19.24 -42.56 -48.54
CA PRO A 253 -19.21 -43.47 -49.67
C PRO A 253 -19.92 -42.84 -50.86
N ILE A 254 -19.21 -42.76 -52.00
CA ILE A 254 -19.85 -42.69 -53.32
C ILE A 254 -20.53 -44.05 -53.55
N SER A 255 -21.74 -44.23 -53.00
CA SER A 255 -22.59 -45.36 -53.37
C SER A 255 -23.43 -45.00 -54.59
N VAL A 256 -22.93 -45.50 -55.72
CA VAL A 256 -23.52 -45.55 -57.06
C VAL A 256 -24.93 -46.14 -57.08
N VAL A 257 -25.86 -45.56 -57.85
CA VAL A 257 -26.89 -46.36 -58.58
C VAL A 257 -27.12 -45.79 -59.99
N VAL A 258 -26.42 -46.39 -60.96
CA VAL A 258 -26.87 -46.56 -62.34
C VAL A 258 -27.85 -47.73 -62.37
N ARG A 259 -29.07 -47.53 -62.92
CA ARG A 259 -30.03 -48.50 -63.51
C ARG A 259 -31.37 -47.76 -63.68
N SER A 260 -32.20 -47.89 -64.72
CA SER A 260 -32.24 -48.65 -65.96
C SER A 260 -33.54 -48.19 -66.67
N GLU A 261 -33.47 -47.96 -67.98
CA GLU A 261 -34.51 -48.00 -69.04
C GLU A 261 -36.02 -48.09 -68.69
N CYS A 262 -36.86 -47.26 -69.34
CA CYS A 262 -37.94 -47.71 -70.26
C CYS A 262 -38.98 -46.63 -70.67
N LEU A 263 -39.33 -46.64 -71.97
CA LEU A 263 -40.65 -46.41 -72.59
C LEU A 263 -41.28 -45.00 -72.62
N SER A 264 -41.12 -44.29 -73.75
CA SER A 264 -42.17 -43.95 -74.75
C SER A 264 -41.64 -42.94 -75.77
#